data_AF-H7GEG2-F1
#
_entry.id   AF-H7GEG2-F1
#
_cell.length_a   1.000
_cell.length_b   1.000
_cell.length_c   1.000
_cell.angle_alpha   90.00
_cell.angle_beta   90.00
_cell.angle_gamma   90.00
#
_symmetry.space_group_name_H-M   'P 1'
#
loop_
_entity.id
_entity.type
_entity.pdbx_description
1 polymer ?
#
loop_
_entity_poly.entity_id
_entity_poly.type
_entity_poly.pdbx_seq_one_letter_code
_entity_poly.pdbx_strand_id
1 'polypeptide(L)'
;MEGVKDLEAEALSGDPKAQALLHFLRLLRRKDYAGARAYAEGFPEGERERLLRGLSLLEEDPEALDDPLFAAEKEVVLGVKAVREGRREEAEAHFKRALALDPAHHRALTNLGTLHLERGELEEALALYQEALKLAPEDPLLHENLAALYKRKGDLDKMVAHMKRATRLKMAPLPSLDPLTGKPRRRFRLPLWAWLLLLALLAYLFLHKP
;
A
#
# COMPACT_ATOMS: atom_id res chain seq x y z
N MET A 1 18.73 -16.42 -7.69
CA MET A 1 17.62 -15.49 -7.97
C MET A 1 17.04 -15.13 -6.62
N GLU A 2 17.29 -13.91 -6.13
CA GLU A 2 16.77 -13.43 -4.82
C GLU A 2 15.24 -13.38 -4.88
N GLY A 3 14.59 -14.29 -4.15
CA GLY A 3 13.17 -14.15 -3.84
C GLY A 3 12.98 -13.10 -2.75
N VAL A 4 11.73 -12.66 -2.51
CA VAL A 4 11.42 -11.67 -1.46
C VAL A 4 11.96 -12.08 -0.08
N LYS A 5 11.96 -13.38 0.23
CA LYS A 5 12.49 -13.92 1.49
C LYS A 5 14.01 -13.76 1.63
N ASP A 6 14.74 -13.96 0.54
CA ASP A 6 16.20 -13.79 0.53
C ASP A 6 16.54 -12.30 0.70
N LEU A 7 15.79 -11.44 -0.01
CA LEU A 7 15.90 -9.99 0.07
C LEU A 7 15.63 -9.46 1.49
N GLU A 8 14.64 -10.03 2.20
CA GLU A 8 14.36 -9.68 3.60
C GLU A 8 15.52 -10.07 4.52
N ALA A 9 16.12 -11.25 4.33
CA ALA A 9 17.26 -11.70 5.11
C ALA A 9 18.50 -10.81 4.89
N GLU A 10 18.78 -10.47 3.63
CA GLU A 10 19.90 -9.59 3.25
C GLU A 10 19.71 -8.16 3.78
N ALA A 11 18.49 -7.62 3.70
CA ALA A 11 18.19 -6.31 4.24
C ALA A 11 18.36 -6.24 5.77
N LEU A 12 17.99 -7.33 6.47
CA LEU A 12 18.22 -7.48 7.91
C LEU A 12 19.70 -7.57 8.25
N SER A 13 20.52 -8.14 7.37
CA SER A 13 21.98 -8.15 7.51
C SER A 13 22.63 -6.78 7.26
N GLY A 14 21.86 -5.80 6.78
CA GLY A 14 22.30 -4.44 6.55
C GLY A 14 22.69 -4.13 5.11
N ASP A 15 22.37 -5.01 4.13
CA ASP A 15 22.64 -4.71 2.73
C ASP A 15 21.79 -3.52 2.23
N PRO A 16 22.41 -2.40 1.82
CA PRO A 16 21.69 -1.24 1.33
C PRO A 16 20.91 -1.53 0.05
N LYS A 17 21.36 -2.44 -0.80
CA LYS A 17 20.66 -2.78 -2.05
C LYS A 17 19.36 -3.50 -1.75
N ALA A 18 19.41 -4.54 -0.92
CA ALA A 18 18.22 -5.26 -0.47
C ALA A 18 17.20 -4.34 0.22
N GLN A 19 17.66 -3.41 1.06
CA GLN A 19 16.78 -2.41 1.69
C GLN A 19 16.08 -1.48 0.67
N ALA A 20 16.80 -1.04 -0.36
CA ALA A 20 16.25 -0.24 -1.43
C ALA A 20 15.21 -1.03 -2.25
N LEU A 21 15.52 -2.29 -2.59
CA LEU A 21 14.58 -3.16 -3.31
C LEU A 21 13.33 -3.47 -2.48
N LEU A 22 13.44 -3.67 -1.16
CA LEU A 22 12.26 -3.79 -0.29
C LEU A 22 11.44 -2.50 -0.22
N HIS A 23 12.07 -1.32 -0.30
CA HIS A 23 11.34 -0.08 -0.44
C HIS A 23 10.58 -0.01 -1.76
N PHE A 24 11.22 -0.38 -2.86
CA PHE A 24 10.60 -0.50 -4.17
C PHE A 24 9.39 -1.44 -4.15
N LEU A 25 9.52 -2.64 -3.58
CA LEU A 25 8.41 -3.59 -3.45
C LEU A 25 7.24 -3.04 -2.60
N ARG A 26 7.53 -2.25 -1.56
CA ARG A 26 6.46 -1.59 -0.78
C ARG A 26 5.65 -0.60 -1.62
N LEU A 27 6.26 0.07 -2.59
CA LEU A 27 5.54 0.95 -3.53
C LEU A 27 4.62 0.14 -4.43
N LEU A 28 5.09 -1.01 -4.96
CA LEU A 28 4.27 -1.94 -5.75
C LEU A 28 3.07 -2.47 -4.94
N ARG A 29 3.30 -2.93 -3.72
CA ARG A 29 2.24 -3.44 -2.83
C ARG A 29 1.19 -2.37 -2.51
N ARG A 30 1.56 -1.09 -2.52
CA ARG A 30 0.64 0.05 -2.39
C ARG A 30 -0.05 0.46 -3.69
N LYS A 31 0.25 -0.24 -4.79
CA LYS A 31 -0.19 0.09 -6.16
C LYS A 31 0.31 1.47 -6.62
N ASP A 32 1.40 1.95 -6.04
CA ASP A 32 2.05 3.20 -6.41
C ASP A 32 3.09 2.95 -7.50
N TYR A 33 2.63 2.56 -8.70
CA TYR A 33 3.52 2.26 -9.82
C TYR A 33 4.24 3.51 -10.33
N ALA A 34 3.63 4.68 -10.23
CA ALA A 34 4.28 5.94 -10.59
C ALA A 34 5.43 6.27 -9.63
N GLY A 35 5.20 6.15 -8.32
CA GLY A 35 6.26 6.27 -7.31
C GLY A 35 7.34 5.20 -7.46
N ALA A 36 6.96 3.96 -7.76
CA ALA A 36 7.91 2.87 -8.01
C ALA A 36 8.82 3.17 -9.23
N ARG A 37 8.26 3.69 -10.33
CA ARG A 37 9.04 4.16 -11.49
C ARG A 37 10.02 5.26 -11.12
N ALA A 38 9.51 6.32 -10.47
CA ALA A 38 10.35 7.44 -10.05
C ALA A 38 11.47 7.01 -9.07
N TYR A 39 11.18 6.05 -8.20
CA TYR A 39 12.17 5.50 -7.28
C TYR A 39 13.20 4.62 -7.99
N ALA A 40 12.80 3.84 -9.01
CA ALA A 40 13.69 3.01 -9.81
C ALA A 40 14.75 3.83 -10.56
N GLU A 41 14.47 5.08 -10.93
CA GLU A 41 15.44 5.99 -11.56
C GLU A 41 16.70 6.23 -10.70
N GLY A 42 16.58 6.10 -9.39
CA GLY A 42 17.69 6.26 -8.45
C GLY A 42 18.67 5.09 -8.41
N PHE A 43 18.37 3.97 -9.09
CA PHE A 43 19.22 2.79 -9.11
C PHE A 43 20.34 2.89 -10.17
N PRO A 44 21.45 2.15 -10.02
CA PRO A 44 22.45 1.98 -11.07
C PRO A 44 21.82 1.47 -12.37
N GLU A 45 22.40 1.83 -13.52
CA GLU A 45 21.82 1.62 -14.85
C GLU A 45 21.25 0.23 -15.09
N GLY A 46 22.02 -0.83 -14.84
CA GLY A 46 21.53 -2.21 -15.06
C GLY A 46 20.35 -2.61 -14.18
N GLU A 47 20.31 -2.14 -12.92
CA GLU A 47 19.19 -2.43 -12.01
C GLU A 47 17.98 -1.54 -12.34
N ARG A 48 18.22 -0.27 -12.66
CA ARG A 48 17.17 0.66 -13.11
C ARG A 48 16.45 0.12 -14.35
N GLU A 49 17.19 -0.31 -15.37
CA GLU A 49 16.61 -0.90 -16.59
C GLU A 49 15.79 -2.15 -16.29
N ARG A 50 16.31 -3.05 -15.45
CA ARG A 50 15.58 -4.25 -14.98
C ARG A 50 14.25 -3.87 -14.32
N LEU A 51 14.27 -2.94 -13.36
CA LEU A 51 13.08 -2.52 -12.61
C LEU A 51 12.04 -1.83 -13.51
N LEU A 52 12.47 -0.91 -14.37
CA LEU A 52 11.58 -0.20 -15.29
C LEU A 52 10.95 -1.14 -16.33
N ARG A 53 11.73 -2.10 -16.85
CA ARG A 53 11.22 -3.14 -17.74
C ARG A 53 10.21 -4.04 -17.03
N GLY A 54 10.50 -4.46 -15.79
CA GLY A 54 9.57 -5.24 -14.98
C GLY A 54 8.25 -4.52 -14.73
N LEU A 55 8.30 -3.21 -14.46
CA LEU A 55 7.11 -2.36 -14.30
C LEU A 55 6.29 -2.22 -15.58
N SER A 56 6.92 -2.04 -16.74
CA SER A 56 6.23 -1.98 -18.03
C SER A 56 5.54 -3.31 -18.33
N LEU A 57 6.24 -4.44 -18.17
CA LEU A 57 5.66 -5.77 -18.36
C LEU A 57 4.51 -6.05 -17.39
N LEU A 58 4.61 -5.67 -16.11
CA LEU A 58 3.49 -5.81 -15.16
C LEU A 58 2.19 -5.18 -15.65
N GLU A 59 2.26 -4.04 -16.36
CA GLU A 59 1.09 -3.30 -16.83
C GLU A 59 0.60 -3.77 -18.20
N GLU A 60 1.52 -4.14 -19.10
CA GLU A 60 1.24 -4.43 -20.50
C GLU A 60 1.02 -5.93 -20.76
N ASP A 61 1.93 -6.77 -20.26
CA ASP A 61 1.97 -8.22 -20.48
C ASP A 61 2.57 -8.94 -19.26
N PRO A 62 1.80 -9.04 -18.15
CA PRO A 62 2.29 -9.64 -16.92
C PRO A 62 2.61 -11.13 -17.11
N GLU A 63 2.00 -11.81 -18.08
CA GLU A 63 2.31 -13.19 -18.42
C GLU A 63 3.80 -13.35 -18.86
N ALA A 64 4.33 -12.42 -19.65
CA ALA A 64 5.72 -12.41 -20.12
C ALA A 64 6.77 -12.01 -19.06
N LEU A 65 6.35 -11.53 -17.89
CA LEU A 65 7.26 -11.13 -16.81
C LEU A 65 7.83 -12.34 -16.07
N ASP A 66 9.14 -12.56 -16.16
CA ASP A 66 9.86 -13.69 -15.53
C ASP A 66 10.87 -13.24 -14.45
N ASP A 67 10.71 -12.02 -13.94
CA ASP A 67 11.59 -11.51 -12.90
C ASP A 67 11.10 -11.96 -11.50
N PRO A 68 11.92 -12.70 -10.72
CA PRO A 68 11.52 -13.22 -9.41
C PRO A 68 11.23 -12.12 -8.39
N LEU A 69 11.81 -10.92 -8.55
CA LEU A 69 11.49 -9.77 -7.69
C LEU A 69 10.01 -9.38 -7.83
N PHE A 70 9.44 -9.54 -9.03
CA PHE A 70 8.07 -9.17 -9.34
C PHE A 70 7.09 -10.35 -9.26
N ALA A 71 7.55 -11.57 -9.00
CA ALA A 71 6.73 -12.78 -9.11
C ALA A 71 5.44 -12.72 -8.27
N ALA A 72 5.52 -12.24 -7.02
CA ALA A 72 4.34 -12.11 -6.16
C ALA A 72 3.35 -11.05 -6.70
N GLU A 73 3.84 -9.88 -7.11
CA GLU A 73 2.99 -8.81 -7.65
C GLU A 73 2.38 -9.21 -9.00
N LYS A 74 3.13 -9.93 -9.86
CA LYS A 74 2.62 -10.53 -11.10
C LYS A 74 1.41 -11.42 -10.83
N GLU A 75 1.54 -12.36 -9.89
CA GLU A 75 0.44 -13.25 -9.52
C GLU A 75 -0.77 -12.45 -8.99
N VAL A 76 -0.56 -11.36 -8.24
CA VAL A 76 -1.66 -10.47 -7.83
C VAL A 76 -2.33 -9.77 -9.03
N VAL A 77 -1.55 -9.26 -9.98
CA VAL A 77 -2.10 -8.60 -11.18
C VAL A 77 -2.91 -9.58 -12.03
N LEU A 78 -2.38 -10.79 -12.26
CA LEU A 78 -3.08 -11.85 -12.98
C LEU A 78 -4.36 -12.28 -12.24
N GLY A 79 -4.31 -12.43 -10.92
CA GLY A 79 -5.49 -12.73 -10.12
C GLY A 79 -6.56 -11.64 -10.23
N VAL A 80 -6.18 -10.35 -10.19
CA VAL A 80 -7.12 -9.23 -10.39
C VAL A 80 -7.71 -9.23 -11.81
N LYS A 81 -6.92 -9.55 -12.84
CA LYS A 81 -7.39 -9.71 -14.22
C LYS A 81 -8.45 -10.83 -14.31
N ALA A 82 -8.16 -11.99 -13.74
CA ALA A 82 -9.09 -13.12 -13.70
C ALA A 82 -10.41 -12.78 -12.97
N VAL A 83 -10.36 -12.04 -11.85
CA VAL A 83 -11.58 -11.53 -11.18
C VAL A 83 -12.43 -10.68 -12.12
N ARG A 84 -11.80 -9.75 -12.87
CA ARG A 84 -12.52 -8.85 -13.80
C ARG A 84 -13.20 -9.61 -14.94
N GLU A 85 -12.64 -10.75 -15.32
CA GLU A 85 -13.19 -11.64 -16.35
C GLU A 85 -14.16 -12.69 -15.78
N GLY A 86 -14.41 -12.68 -14.46
CA GLY A 86 -15.33 -13.60 -13.79
C GLY A 86 -14.73 -14.98 -13.48
N ARG A 87 -13.45 -15.20 -13.75
CA ARG A 87 -12.71 -16.46 -13.53
C ARG A 87 -12.21 -16.56 -12.08
N ARG A 88 -13.13 -16.82 -11.15
CA ARG A 88 -12.88 -16.74 -9.69
C ARG A 88 -11.92 -17.81 -9.18
N GLU A 89 -12.02 -19.04 -9.68
CA GLU A 89 -11.14 -20.15 -9.27
C GLU A 89 -9.69 -19.90 -9.71
N GLU A 90 -9.52 -19.38 -10.92
CA GLU A 90 -8.22 -18.96 -11.44
C GLU A 90 -7.63 -17.82 -10.62
N ALA A 91 -8.45 -16.81 -10.28
CA ALA A 91 -8.04 -15.71 -9.41
C ALA A 91 -7.58 -16.20 -8.03
N GLU A 92 -8.33 -17.11 -7.42
CA GLU A 92 -7.95 -17.71 -6.13
C GLU A 92 -6.60 -18.44 -6.22
N ALA A 93 -6.38 -19.21 -7.28
CA ALA A 93 -5.10 -19.89 -7.50
C ALA A 93 -3.93 -18.90 -7.62
N HIS A 94 -4.14 -17.79 -8.32
CA HIS A 94 -3.16 -16.71 -8.43
C HIS A 94 -2.88 -16.03 -7.08
N PHE A 95 -3.91 -15.67 -6.31
CA PHE A 95 -3.68 -15.06 -4.99
C PHE A 95 -2.98 -16.01 -4.01
N LYS A 96 -3.29 -17.32 -4.05
CA LYS A 96 -2.57 -18.32 -3.25
C LYS A 96 -1.10 -18.44 -3.65
N ARG A 97 -0.80 -18.41 -4.96
CA ARG A 97 0.58 -18.39 -5.46
C ARG A 97 1.33 -17.13 -5.02
N ALA A 98 0.70 -15.96 -5.10
CA ALA A 98 1.28 -14.72 -4.59
C ALA A 98 1.65 -14.83 -3.10
N LEU A 99 0.78 -15.43 -2.28
CA LEU A 99 1.02 -15.62 -0.84
C LEU A 99 2.07 -16.69 -0.52
N ALA A 100 2.26 -17.68 -1.39
CA ALA A 100 3.35 -18.64 -1.25
C ALA A 100 4.73 -17.97 -1.48
N LEU A 101 4.79 -17.02 -2.41
CA LEU A 101 5.98 -16.25 -2.75
C LEU A 101 6.25 -15.14 -1.71
N ASP A 102 5.22 -14.40 -1.32
CA ASP A 102 5.25 -13.33 -0.32
C ASP A 102 4.04 -13.46 0.64
N PRO A 103 4.21 -14.15 1.79
CA PRO A 103 3.15 -14.28 2.79
C PRO A 103 2.67 -12.94 3.37
N ALA A 104 3.49 -11.89 3.29
CA ALA A 104 3.17 -10.54 3.78
C ALA A 104 2.54 -9.65 2.69
N HIS A 105 2.02 -10.24 1.61
CA HIS A 105 1.41 -9.49 0.52
C HIS A 105 -0.05 -9.09 0.83
N HIS A 106 -0.23 -7.96 1.53
CA HIS A 106 -1.55 -7.51 2.01
C HIS A 106 -2.63 -7.44 0.92
N ARG A 107 -2.31 -7.02 -0.31
CA ARG A 107 -3.28 -7.01 -1.42
C ARG A 107 -3.76 -8.40 -1.83
N ALA A 108 -2.90 -9.41 -1.77
CA ALA A 108 -3.27 -10.78 -2.09
C ALA A 108 -4.20 -11.34 -1.01
N LEU A 109 -3.89 -11.08 0.27
CA LEU A 109 -4.78 -11.39 1.40
C LEU A 109 -6.14 -10.73 1.26
N THR A 110 -6.18 -9.43 0.95
CA THR A 110 -7.42 -8.67 0.75
C THR A 110 -8.24 -9.22 -0.42
N ASN A 111 -7.62 -9.50 -1.57
CA ASN A 111 -8.34 -10.01 -2.72
C ASN A 111 -8.85 -11.44 -2.48
N LEU A 112 -8.04 -12.31 -1.87
CA LEU A 112 -8.48 -13.65 -1.49
C LEU A 112 -9.65 -13.59 -0.50
N GLY A 113 -9.56 -12.71 0.51
CA GLY A 113 -10.65 -12.47 1.47
C GLY A 113 -11.92 -11.95 0.80
N THR A 114 -11.79 -11.21 -0.30
CA THR A 114 -12.94 -10.75 -1.10
C THR A 114 -13.62 -11.93 -1.80
N LEU A 115 -12.87 -12.89 -2.34
CA LEU A 115 -13.43 -14.10 -2.94
C LEU A 115 -14.15 -15.00 -1.91
N HIS A 116 -13.60 -15.11 -0.69
CA HIS A 116 -14.28 -15.79 0.42
C HIS A 116 -15.57 -15.06 0.83
N LEU A 117 -15.50 -13.73 0.93
CA LEU A 117 -16.67 -12.90 1.25
C LEU A 117 -17.78 -13.07 0.21
N GLU A 118 -17.44 -13.10 -1.08
CA GLU A 118 -18.38 -13.34 -2.18
C GLU A 118 -19.11 -14.68 -2.03
N ARG A 119 -18.37 -15.73 -1.64
CA ARG A 119 -18.91 -17.08 -1.37
C ARG A 119 -19.72 -17.19 -0.07
N GLY A 120 -19.71 -16.17 0.78
CA GLY A 120 -20.38 -16.17 2.08
C GLY A 120 -19.57 -16.83 3.21
N GLU A 121 -18.30 -17.11 2.95
CA GLU A 121 -17.32 -17.66 3.90
C GLU A 121 -16.80 -16.50 4.77
N LEU A 122 -17.65 -16.01 5.69
CA LEU A 122 -17.42 -14.74 6.40
C LEU A 122 -16.26 -14.83 7.40
N GLU A 123 -16.04 -15.98 8.01
CA GLU A 123 -14.99 -16.22 8.99
C GLU A 123 -13.61 -16.25 8.34
N GLU A 124 -13.48 -16.97 7.22
CA GLU A 124 -12.28 -17.05 6.39
C GLU A 124 -11.91 -15.68 5.82
N ALA A 125 -12.89 -14.95 5.28
CA ALA A 125 -12.70 -13.59 4.80
C ALA A 125 -12.21 -12.66 5.92
N LEU A 126 -12.77 -12.78 7.13
CA LEU A 126 -12.38 -11.96 8.27
C LEU A 126 -10.95 -12.24 8.71
N ALA A 127 -10.53 -13.50 8.75
CA ALA A 127 -9.16 -13.88 9.09
C ALA A 127 -8.16 -13.25 8.12
N LEU A 128 -8.40 -13.40 6.81
CA LEU A 128 -7.56 -12.82 5.77
C LEU A 128 -7.50 -11.28 5.84
N TYR A 129 -8.64 -10.62 6.06
CA TYR A 129 -8.67 -9.17 6.23
C TYR A 129 -7.95 -8.70 7.48
N GLN A 130 -8.00 -9.45 8.59
CA GLN A 130 -7.27 -9.10 9.80
C GLN A 130 -5.76 -9.22 9.62
N GLU A 131 -5.30 -10.24 8.88
CA GLU A 131 -3.88 -10.36 8.49
C GLU A 131 -3.46 -9.20 7.59
N ALA A 132 -4.25 -8.90 6.55
CA ALA A 132 -4.00 -7.74 5.69
C ALA A 132 -3.96 -6.44 6.49
N LEU A 133 -4.79 -6.30 7.53
CA LEU A 133 -4.90 -5.07 8.32
C LEU A 133 -3.68 -4.84 9.21
N LYS A 134 -3.05 -5.91 9.70
CA LYS A 134 -1.78 -5.81 10.44
C LYS A 134 -0.67 -5.25 9.55
N LEU A 135 -0.70 -5.59 8.27
CA LEU A 135 0.32 -5.21 7.28
C LEU A 135 0.06 -3.82 6.69
N ALA A 136 -1.20 -3.47 6.45
CA ALA A 136 -1.62 -2.20 5.84
C ALA A 136 -2.79 -1.56 6.62
N PRO A 137 -2.57 -1.06 7.85
CA PRO A 137 -3.63 -0.50 8.72
C PRO A 137 -4.20 0.83 8.22
N GLU A 138 -3.62 1.41 7.17
CA GLU A 138 -4.03 2.68 6.56
C GLU A 138 -4.58 2.49 5.14
N ASP A 139 -4.80 1.24 4.70
CA ASP A 139 -5.43 0.97 3.41
C ASP A 139 -6.94 1.23 3.49
N PRO A 140 -7.46 2.27 2.79
CA PRO A 140 -8.89 2.57 2.82
C PRO A 140 -9.74 1.45 2.19
N LEU A 141 -9.23 0.73 1.19
CA LEU A 141 -9.97 -0.34 0.51
C LEU A 141 -10.20 -1.51 1.45
N LEU A 142 -9.20 -1.85 2.27
CA LEU A 142 -9.34 -2.92 3.26
C LEU A 142 -10.41 -2.58 4.31
N HIS A 143 -10.51 -1.32 4.73
CA HIS A 143 -11.58 -0.89 5.62
C HIS A 143 -12.97 -0.93 4.95
N GLU A 144 -13.07 -0.66 3.66
CA GLU A 144 -14.33 -0.82 2.92
C GLU A 144 -14.75 -2.30 2.87
N ASN A 145 -13.80 -3.20 2.62
CA ASN A 145 -14.03 -4.64 2.59
C ASN A 145 -14.45 -5.19 3.97
N LEU A 146 -13.79 -4.73 5.04
CA LEU A 146 -14.21 -5.07 6.41
C LEU A 146 -15.60 -4.52 6.74
N ALA A 147 -15.94 -3.30 6.29
CA ALA A 147 -17.28 -2.76 6.47
C ALA A 147 -18.33 -3.61 5.74
N ALA A 148 -18.06 -4.01 4.48
CA ALA A 148 -18.93 -4.91 3.73
C ALA A 148 -19.12 -6.27 4.43
N LEU A 149 -18.04 -6.83 5.00
CA LEU A 149 -18.10 -8.06 5.78
C LEU A 149 -18.96 -7.91 7.02
N TYR A 150 -18.74 -6.87 7.84
CA TYR A 150 -19.53 -6.66 9.05
C TYR A 150 -21.00 -6.35 8.75
N LYS A 151 -21.29 -5.68 7.63
CA LYS A 151 -22.65 -5.53 7.14
C LYS A 151 -23.32 -6.89 6.87
N ARG A 152 -22.61 -7.84 6.24
CA ARG A 152 -23.13 -9.21 6.02
C ARG A 152 -23.32 -9.99 7.33
N LYS A 153 -22.46 -9.77 8.33
CA LYS A 153 -22.61 -10.36 9.67
C LYS A 153 -23.71 -9.69 10.52
N GLY A 154 -24.26 -8.56 10.10
CA GLY A 154 -25.24 -7.77 10.85
C GLY A 154 -24.64 -6.89 11.97
N ASP A 155 -23.31 -6.81 12.08
CA ASP A 155 -22.61 -5.96 13.06
C ASP A 155 -22.47 -4.53 12.52
N LEU A 156 -23.54 -3.76 12.65
CA LEU A 156 -23.61 -2.40 12.10
C LEU A 156 -22.64 -1.42 12.78
N ASP A 157 -22.31 -1.63 14.05
CA ASP A 157 -21.37 -0.78 14.78
C ASP A 157 -19.97 -0.88 14.19
N LYS A 158 -19.47 -2.11 13.98
CA LYS A 158 -18.16 -2.31 13.33
C LYS A 158 -18.18 -1.88 11.87
N MET A 159 -19.28 -2.10 11.15
CA MET A 159 -19.44 -1.58 9.78
C MET A 159 -19.27 -0.05 9.75
N VAL A 160 -19.98 0.69 10.59
CA VAL A 160 -19.89 2.16 10.64
C VAL A 160 -18.49 2.61 11.04
N ALA A 161 -17.86 1.94 12.00
CA ALA A 161 -16.50 2.27 12.43
C ALA A 161 -15.49 2.16 11.28
N HIS A 162 -15.53 1.06 10.53
CA HIS A 162 -14.66 0.84 9.38
C HIS A 162 -14.96 1.78 8.21
N MET A 163 -16.24 2.06 7.93
CA MET A 163 -16.64 3.03 6.91
C MET A 163 -16.10 4.43 7.23
N LYS A 164 -16.26 4.91 8.47
CA LYS A 164 -15.71 6.20 8.93
C LYS A 164 -14.18 6.25 8.78
N ARG A 165 -13.50 5.14 9.07
CA ARG A 165 -12.04 5.04 8.91
C ARG A 165 -11.62 5.12 7.44
N ALA A 166 -12.29 4.37 6.55
CA ALA A 166 -12.05 4.43 5.11
C ALA A 166 -12.25 5.85 4.55
N THR A 167 -13.37 6.50 4.88
CA THR A 167 -13.65 7.88 4.46
C THR A 167 -12.57 8.84 4.95
N ARG A 168 -12.15 8.74 6.23
CA ARG A 168 -11.09 9.59 6.77
C ARG A 168 -9.77 9.40 6.03
N LEU A 169 -9.40 8.17 5.71
CA LEU A 169 -8.16 7.86 5.00
C LEU A 169 -8.18 8.38 3.56
N LYS A 170 -9.31 8.26 2.85
CA LYS A 170 -9.48 8.81 1.49
C LYS A 170 -9.47 10.34 1.45
N MET A 171 -9.99 10.99 2.50
CA MET A 171 -10.03 12.45 2.62
C MET A 171 -8.76 13.05 3.24
N ALA A 172 -7.89 12.24 3.82
CA ALA A 172 -6.64 12.73 4.38
C ALA A 172 -5.74 13.20 3.23
N PRO A 173 -5.23 14.44 3.24
CA PRO A 173 -4.24 14.84 2.26
C PRO A 173 -3.04 13.91 2.40
N LEU A 174 -2.51 13.41 1.27
CA LEU A 174 -1.30 12.59 1.25
C LEU A 174 -0.25 13.29 2.12
N PRO A 175 0.40 12.58 3.06
CA PRO A 175 1.48 13.17 3.83
C PRO A 175 2.51 13.69 2.81
N SER A 176 2.84 14.98 2.88
CA SER A 176 3.90 15.53 2.03
C SER A 176 5.18 14.80 2.41
N LEU A 177 5.63 13.86 1.59
CA LEU A 177 6.88 13.15 1.82
C LEU A 177 8.03 14.00 1.29
N ASP A 178 9.17 13.92 1.95
CA ASP A 178 10.41 14.44 1.43
C ASP A 178 10.89 13.53 0.27
N PRO A 179 11.14 14.07 -0.93
CA PRO A 179 11.42 13.27 -2.13
C PRO A 179 12.74 12.50 -2.07
N LEU A 180 13.67 12.88 -1.19
CA LEU A 180 14.98 12.23 -1.06
C LEU A 180 15.00 11.20 0.07
N THR A 181 14.20 11.41 1.11
CA THR A 181 14.23 10.56 2.31
C THR A 181 12.98 9.72 2.51
N GLY A 182 11.90 9.98 1.77
CA GLY A 182 10.61 9.31 1.92
C GLY A 182 9.93 9.55 3.28
N LYS A 183 10.50 10.41 4.13
CA LYS A 183 9.96 10.73 5.46
C LYS A 183 8.86 11.78 5.35
N PRO A 184 7.82 11.72 6.20
CA PRO A 184 6.82 12.76 6.23
C PRO A 184 7.46 14.11 6.58
N ARG A 185 7.32 15.10 5.71
CA ARG A 185 7.61 16.50 6.05
C ARG A 185 6.71 16.88 7.20
N ARG A 186 7.31 17.15 8.35
CA ARG A 186 6.59 17.76 9.47
C ARG A 186 6.05 19.10 8.97
N ARG A 187 4.72 19.20 8.80
CA ARG A 187 4.08 20.51 8.62
C ARG A 187 4.48 21.35 9.82
N PHE A 188 5.28 22.37 9.58
CA PHE A 188 5.70 23.30 10.62
C PHE A 188 4.44 24.03 11.11
N ARG A 189 3.82 23.50 12.18
CA ARG A 189 2.73 24.17 12.87
C ARG A 189 3.37 25.09 13.90
N LEU A 190 3.24 26.39 13.68
CA LEU A 190 3.60 27.38 14.70
C LEU A 190 2.83 27.05 15.99
N PRO A 191 3.51 26.97 17.14
CA PRO A 191 2.84 26.72 18.42
C PRO A 191 1.88 27.87 18.75
N LEU A 192 0.86 27.61 19.58
CA LEU A 192 -0.17 28.59 19.92
C LEU A 192 0.41 29.91 20.47
N TRP A 193 1.50 29.87 21.22
CA TRP A 193 2.17 31.08 21.73
C TRP A 193 2.76 31.96 20.63
N ALA A 194 3.21 31.37 19.52
CA ALA A 194 3.74 32.13 18.39
C ALA A 194 2.63 32.90 17.67
N TRP A 195 1.41 32.34 17.62
CA TRP A 195 0.22 33.04 17.13
C TRP A 195 -0.20 34.17 18.07
N LEU A 196 -0.12 33.96 19.39
CA LEU A 196 -0.40 35.00 20.38
C LEU A 196 0.59 36.17 20.27
N LEU A 197 1.88 35.89 20.08
CA LEU A 197 2.91 36.92 19.84
C LEU A 197 2.64 37.69 18.53
N LEU A 198 2.26 36.99 17.46
CA LEU A 198 1.96 37.61 16.17
C LEU A 198 0.71 38.52 16.25
N LEU A 199 -0.31 38.09 16.99
CA LEU A 199 -1.50 38.89 17.29
C LEU A 199 -1.17 40.12 18.14
N ALA A 200 -0.34 39.97 19.18
CA ALA A 200 0.10 41.08 20.03
C ALA A 200 0.92 42.11 19.24
N LEU A 201 1.82 41.65 18.36
CA LEU A 201 2.61 42.51 17.47
C LEU A 201 1.71 43.28 16.49
N LEU A 202 0.73 42.61 15.87
CA LEU A 202 -0.24 43.24 14.98
C LEU A 202 -1.08 44.30 15.72
N ALA A 203 -1.54 44.01 16.93
CA ALA A 203 -2.28 44.97 17.75
C ALA A 203 -1.43 46.20 18.09
N TYR A 204 -0.17 46.01 18.49
CA TYR A 204 0.78 47.08 18.77
C TYR A 204 0.98 48.00 17.56
N LEU A 205 1.24 47.42 16.39
CA LEU A 205 1.42 48.18 15.14
C LEU A 205 0.16 48.94 14.72
N PHE A 206 -1.04 48.44 15.04
CA PHE A 206 -2.30 49.14 14.76
C PHE A 206 -2.56 50.31 15.70
N LEU A 207 -2.19 50.15 16.98
CA LEU A 207 -2.32 51.18 18.02
C LEU A 207 -1.28 52.30 17.88
N HIS A 208 -0.12 52.00 17.29
CA HIS A 208 1.01 52.93 17.14
C HIS A 208 1.29 53.28 15.68
N LYS A 209 0.25 53.29 14.83
CA LYS A 209 0.39 53.92 13.50
C LYS A 209 0.59 55.45 13.70
N PRO A 210 1.58 56.05 13.04
CA PRO A 210 1.82 57.49 13.11
C PRO A 210 0.68 58.29 12.46
#